data_AF-A0A8S9KDS7-F1
#
_entry.id   AF-A0A8S9KDS7-F1
#
_cell.length_a   1.000
_cell.length_b   1.000
_cell.length_c   1.000
_cell.angle_alpha   90.00
_cell.angle_beta   90.00
_cell.angle_gamma   90.00
#
_symmetry.space_group_name_H-M   'P 1'
#
loop_
_entity.id
_entity.type
_entity.pdbx_description
1 polymer ?
#
loop_
_entity_poly.entity_id
_entity_poly.type
_entity_poly.pdbx_seq_one_letter_code
_entity_poly.pdbx_strand_id
1 'polypeptide(L)'
;MVKFQPSASHFFYSCLDLISAIATVESCMMMIASIVPNFLMGVIIGAGYIGVMILSAGFFRLFPDLPMVFWRYPVSYLNYGAWALQGAFKNEMIGVEYDSPLPLVQKMKGELILQTVLGINPAQSKWLDLGVVMMILVAYRLLFFAILKFREKVFPLIHMLYTKRTLSHIQKRPSFRRMSPLPSKRHNVHHALSSQEGLNSPLH
;
A
#
# COMPACT_ATOMS: atom_id res chain seq x y z
N MET A 1 -23.90 -11.29 30.85
CA MET A 1 -22.43 -11.40 30.99
C MET A 1 -21.92 -12.18 29.80
N VAL A 2 -21.00 -11.61 29.00
CA VAL A 2 -20.48 -12.24 27.77
C VAL A 2 -19.63 -13.45 28.17
N LYS A 3 -20.09 -14.66 27.82
CA LYS A 3 -19.37 -15.92 28.06
C LYS A 3 -18.40 -16.15 26.90
N PHE A 4 -17.16 -15.66 27.02
CA PHE A 4 -16.07 -16.15 26.16
C PHE A 4 -15.84 -17.63 26.49
N GLN A 5 -15.75 -18.50 25.48
CA GLN A 5 -15.49 -19.92 25.75
C GLN A 5 -14.08 -20.09 26.35
N PRO A 6 -13.94 -20.60 27.59
CA PRO A 6 -12.66 -20.66 28.28
C PRO A 6 -11.84 -21.89 27.84
N SER A 7 -11.64 -22.06 26.54
CA SER A 7 -10.90 -23.19 25.98
C SER A 7 -9.61 -22.69 25.33
N ALA A 8 -8.46 -23.28 25.71
CA ALA A 8 -7.15 -22.82 25.27
C ALA A 8 -7.02 -22.75 23.74
N SER A 9 -7.67 -23.66 23.02
CA SER A 9 -7.70 -23.69 21.55
C SER A 9 -8.36 -22.45 20.94
N HIS A 10 -9.38 -21.88 21.59
CA HIS A 10 -10.05 -20.66 21.14
C HIS A 10 -9.16 -19.45 21.37
N PHE A 11 -8.45 -19.40 22.49
CA PHE A 11 -7.48 -18.35 22.76
C PHE A 11 -6.31 -18.35 21.75
N PHE A 12 -5.73 -19.53 21.46
CA PHE A 12 -4.66 -19.63 20.47
C PHE A 12 -5.12 -19.20 19.07
N TYR A 13 -6.32 -19.59 18.67
CA TYR A 13 -6.89 -19.15 17.39
C TYR A 13 -7.02 -17.61 17.35
N SER A 14 -7.60 -17.00 18.39
CA SER A 14 -7.75 -15.54 18.46
C SER A 14 -6.42 -14.80 18.45
N CYS A 15 -5.38 -15.36 19.10
CA CYS A 15 -4.03 -14.81 19.06
C CYS A 15 -3.41 -14.89 17.66
N LEU A 16 -3.51 -16.05 16.99
CA LEU A 16 -3.01 -16.24 15.63
C LEU A 16 -3.72 -15.32 14.63
N ASP A 17 -5.04 -15.20 14.73
CA ASP A 17 -5.84 -14.32 13.88
C ASP A 17 -5.44 -12.85 14.07
N LEU A 18 -5.30 -12.40 15.32
CA LEU A 18 -4.85 -11.04 15.64
C LEU A 18 -3.44 -10.74 15.10
N ILE A 19 -2.49 -11.65 15.33
CA ILE A 19 -1.11 -11.50 14.82
C ILE A 19 -1.11 -11.44 13.29
N SER A 20 -1.88 -12.33 12.64
CA SER A 20 -1.99 -12.38 11.18
C SER A 20 -2.60 -11.10 10.61
N ALA A 21 -3.65 -10.56 11.26
CA ALA A 21 -4.27 -9.30 10.89
C ALA A 21 -3.30 -8.11 11.03
N ILE A 22 -2.58 -8.01 12.15
CA ILE A 22 -1.58 -6.95 12.38
C ILE A 22 -0.47 -7.04 11.33
N ALA A 23 0.07 -8.23 11.09
CA ALA A 23 1.11 -8.46 10.09
C ALA A 23 0.62 -8.08 8.68
N THR A 24 -0.66 -8.31 8.38
CA THR A 24 -1.25 -7.96 7.07
C THR A 24 -1.36 -6.45 6.90
N VAL A 25 -1.82 -5.73 7.94
CA VAL A 25 -1.87 -4.25 7.94
C VAL A 25 -0.49 -3.67 7.76
N GLU A 26 0.48 -4.17 8.51
CA GLU A 26 1.88 -3.75 8.39
C GLU A 26 2.41 -3.93 6.96
N SER A 27 2.16 -5.11 6.38
CA SER A 27 2.58 -5.44 5.01
C SER A 27 1.93 -4.52 3.97
N CYS A 28 0.65 -4.19 4.16
CA CYS A 28 -0.07 -3.28 3.29
C CYS A 28 0.49 -1.85 3.38
N MET A 29 0.79 -1.38 4.58
CA MET A 29 1.39 -0.05 4.78
C MET A 29 2.78 0.05 4.14
N MET A 30 3.60 -0.99 4.23
CA MET A 30 4.89 -1.07 3.53
C MET A 30 4.71 -0.97 2.00
N MET A 31 3.71 -1.66 1.45
CA MET A 31 3.37 -1.59 0.03
C MET A 31 3.00 -0.17 -0.39
N ILE A 32 2.08 0.49 0.31
CA ILE A 32 1.64 1.87 0.01
C ILE A 32 2.83 2.84 0.10
N ALA A 33 3.66 2.72 1.15
CA ALA A 33 4.83 3.55 1.33
C ALA A 33 5.85 3.42 0.19
N SER A 34 5.98 2.24 -0.42
CA SER A 34 6.91 2.02 -1.54
C SER A 34 6.46 2.65 -2.88
N ILE A 35 5.15 2.88 -3.04
CA ILE A 35 4.58 3.43 -4.27
C ILE A 35 4.61 4.95 -4.26
N VAL A 36 4.37 5.53 -3.08
CA VAL A 36 4.14 6.95 -2.93
C VAL A 36 5.47 7.72 -2.80
N PRO A 37 5.64 8.85 -3.51
CA PRO A 37 6.87 9.63 -3.50
C PRO A 37 7.17 10.36 -2.19
N ASN A 38 6.17 10.62 -1.35
CA ASN A 38 6.29 11.38 -0.09
C ASN A 38 5.45 10.79 1.05
N PHE A 39 5.92 10.94 2.29
CA PHE A 39 5.31 10.32 3.47
C PHE A 39 3.86 10.73 3.70
N LEU A 40 3.53 12.03 3.57
CA LEU A 40 2.19 12.55 3.83
C LEU A 40 1.12 11.91 2.94
N MET A 41 1.40 11.76 1.64
CA MET A 41 0.46 11.09 0.73
C MET A 41 0.32 9.60 1.05
N GLY A 42 1.39 8.96 1.56
CA GLY A 42 1.35 7.58 2.02
C GLY A 42 0.42 7.41 3.22
N VAL A 43 0.46 8.33 4.18
CA VAL A 43 -0.44 8.34 5.34
C VAL A 43 -1.89 8.55 4.92
N ILE A 44 -2.18 9.50 4.04
CA ILE A 44 -3.55 9.78 3.57
C ILE A 44 -4.13 8.56 2.83
N ILE A 45 -3.36 7.96 1.93
CA ILE A 45 -3.80 6.78 1.17
C ILE A 45 -3.94 5.57 2.11
N GLY A 46 -3.00 5.36 3.03
CA GLY A 46 -3.05 4.30 4.03
C GLY A 46 -4.28 4.39 4.93
N ALA A 47 -4.56 5.58 5.48
CA ALA A 47 -5.74 5.81 6.31
C ALA A 47 -7.05 5.58 5.53
N GLY A 48 -7.13 6.07 4.28
CA GLY A 48 -8.28 5.82 3.41
C GLY A 48 -8.48 4.34 3.11
N TYR A 49 -7.40 3.61 2.82
CA TYR A 49 -7.42 2.17 2.59
C TYR A 49 -7.94 1.40 3.81
N ILE A 50 -7.40 1.67 5.01
CA ILE A 50 -7.86 1.01 6.23
C ILE A 50 -9.32 1.37 6.54
N GLY A 51 -9.72 2.62 6.34
CA GLY A 51 -11.11 3.05 6.49
C GLY A 51 -12.07 2.25 5.60
N VAL A 52 -11.73 2.07 4.31
CA VAL A 52 -12.50 1.25 3.38
C VAL A 52 -12.53 -0.22 3.81
N MET A 53 -11.41 -0.77 4.28
CA MET A 53 -11.35 -2.15 4.77
C MET A 53 -12.21 -2.37 6.00
N ILE A 54 -12.23 -1.44 6.96
CA ILE A 54 -13.09 -1.52 8.14
C ILE A 54 -14.58 -1.45 7.75
N LEU A 55 -14.94 -0.53 6.85
CA LEU A 55 -16.32 -0.37 6.37
C LEU A 55 -16.84 -1.61 5.63
N SER A 56 -15.96 -2.31 4.92
CA SER A 56 -16.30 -3.50 4.13
C SER A 56 -16.03 -4.83 4.84
N ALA A 57 -15.55 -4.81 6.09
CA ALA A 57 -15.22 -6.02 6.85
C ALA A 57 -16.44 -6.86 7.29
N GLY A 58 -17.66 -6.37 7.09
CA GLY A 58 -18.88 -7.08 7.48
C GLY A 58 -19.41 -6.74 8.88
N PHE A 59 -18.73 -5.86 9.65
CA PHE A 59 -19.20 -5.41 10.96
C PHE A 59 -20.31 -4.35 10.88
N PHE A 60 -20.11 -3.31 10.06
CA PHE A 60 -21.05 -2.18 9.94
C PHE A 60 -22.21 -2.45 8.98
N ARG A 61 -21.99 -3.30 7.97
CA ARG A 61 -23.00 -3.71 7.01
C ARG A 61 -22.72 -5.17 6.64
N LEU A 62 -23.76 -5.99 6.69
CA LEU A 62 -23.63 -7.43 6.50
C LEU A 62 -23.37 -7.77 5.02
N PHE A 63 -22.65 -8.87 4.79
CA PHE A 63 -22.29 -9.37 3.45
C PHE A 63 -23.45 -9.43 2.43
N PRO A 64 -24.68 -9.88 2.77
CA PRO A 64 -25.79 -9.90 1.82
C PRO A 64 -26.25 -8.51 1.34
N ASP A 65 -26.04 -7.45 2.13
CA ASP A 65 -26.55 -6.10 1.87
C ASP A 65 -25.53 -5.18 1.17
N LEU A 66 -24.35 -5.71 0.81
CA LEU A 66 -23.36 -4.96 0.05
C LEU A 66 -23.74 -4.86 -1.44
N PRO A 67 -23.72 -3.65 -2.05
CA PRO A 67 -24.01 -3.48 -3.47
C PRO A 67 -23.04 -4.29 -4.33
N MET A 68 -23.62 -5.06 -5.27
CA MET A 68 -22.97 -6.23 -5.88
C MET A 68 -21.70 -5.95 -6.70
N VAL A 69 -21.57 -4.78 -7.32
CA VAL A 69 -20.60 -4.60 -8.42
C VAL A 69 -19.18 -4.25 -7.94
N PHE A 70 -19.03 -3.49 -6.86
CA PHE A 70 -17.72 -3.01 -6.39
C PHE A 70 -17.34 -3.56 -5.02
N TRP A 71 -18.34 -3.70 -4.12
CA TRP A 71 -18.11 -4.02 -2.72
C TRP A 71 -18.15 -5.53 -2.45
N ARG A 72 -18.98 -6.28 -3.20
CA ARG A 72 -19.15 -7.73 -3.03
C ARG A 72 -18.12 -8.58 -3.78
N TYR A 73 -17.56 -8.04 -4.86
CA TYR A 73 -16.40 -8.52 -5.60
C TYR A 73 -15.70 -7.27 -6.16
N PRO A 74 -14.38 -7.00 -5.99
CA PRO A 74 -13.31 -7.80 -5.38
C PRO A 74 -12.97 -7.45 -3.92
N VAL A 75 -13.55 -6.37 -3.38
CA VAL A 75 -13.11 -5.78 -2.10
C VAL A 75 -13.32 -6.74 -0.92
N SER A 76 -14.45 -7.40 -0.82
CA SER A 76 -14.74 -8.39 0.25
C SER A 76 -13.75 -9.57 0.27
N TYR A 77 -13.36 -10.08 -0.90
CA TYR A 77 -12.45 -11.22 -1.02
C TYR A 77 -11.00 -10.85 -0.71
N LEU A 78 -10.59 -9.64 -1.06
CA LEU A 78 -9.26 -9.10 -0.75
C LEU A 78 -9.15 -8.53 0.66
N ASN A 79 -10.29 -8.25 1.31
CA ASN A 79 -10.32 -7.69 2.64
C ASN A 79 -9.97 -8.74 3.69
N TYR A 80 -8.72 -8.71 4.17
CA TYR A 80 -8.27 -9.56 5.26
C TYR A 80 -9.14 -9.43 6.52
N GLY A 81 -9.70 -8.24 6.79
CA GLY A 81 -10.55 -7.97 7.94
C GLY A 81 -11.90 -8.67 7.87
N ALA A 82 -12.43 -8.90 6.65
CA ALA A 82 -13.65 -9.66 6.45
C ALA A 82 -13.46 -11.14 6.84
N TRP A 83 -12.35 -11.75 6.40
CA TRP A 83 -12.02 -13.14 6.72
C TRP A 83 -11.62 -13.33 8.19
N ALA A 84 -10.81 -12.43 8.75
CA ALA A 84 -10.43 -12.46 10.15
C ALA A 84 -11.66 -12.35 11.06
N LEU A 85 -12.55 -11.38 10.79
CA LEU A 85 -13.77 -11.20 11.57
C LEU A 85 -14.72 -12.39 11.46
N GLN A 86 -14.88 -12.98 10.27
CA GLN A 86 -15.65 -14.20 10.06
C GLN A 86 -15.07 -15.37 10.86
N GLY A 87 -13.75 -15.53 10.86
CA GLY A 87 -13.04 -16.54 11.65
C GLY A 87 -13.20 -16.34 13.16
N ALA A 88 -13.11 -15.09 13.63
CA ALA A 88 -13.31 -14.72 15.03
C ALA A 88 -14.74 -15.00 15.50
N PHE A 89 -15.76 -14.64 14.70
CA PHE A 89 -17.15 -14.97 15.01
C PHE A 89 -17.40 -16.47 15.08
N LYS A 90 -16.84 -17.25 14.14
CA LYS A 90 -16.91 -18.72 14.20
C LYS A 90 -16.20 -19.27 15.44
N ASN A 91 -15.05 -18.71 15.81
CA ASN A 91 -14.32 -19.16 16.99
C ASN A 91 -15.13 -18.91 18.27
N GLU A 92 -15.79 -17.77 18.41
CA GLU A 92 -16.49 -17.42 19.65
C GLU A 92 -17.93 -17.96 19.74
N MET A 93 -18.62 -18.14 18.61
CA MET A 93 -20.05 -18.45 18.61
C MET A 93 -20.38 -19.93 18.37
N ILE A 94 -19.45 -20.72 17.79
CA ILE A 94 -19.67 -22.16 17.60
C ILE A 94 -19.63 -22.87 18.96
N GLY A 95 -20.69 -23.63 19.26
CA GLY A 95 -20.82 -24.35 20.53
C GLY A 95 -21.26 -23.51 21.73
N VAL A 96 -21.58 -22.22 21.56
CA VAL A 96 -22.17 -21.36 22.62
C VAL A 96 -23.68 -21.26 22.46
N GLU A 97 -24.40 -21.42 23.56
CA GLU A 97 -25.82 -21.09 23.65
C GLU A 97 -25.98 -19.73 24.32
N TYR A 98 -26.75 -18.85 23.67
CA TYR A 98 -27.09 -17.53 24.19
C TYR A 98 -28.50 -17.55 24.77
N ASP A 99 -28.65 -16.93 25.94
CA ASP A 99 -29.95 -16.74 26.56
C ASP A 99 -30.75 -15.72 25.73
N SER A 100 -31.99 -16.08 25.38
CA SER A 100 -32.86 -15.22 24.60
C SER A 100 -33.29 -13.98 25.43
N PRO A 101 -33.45 -12.79 24.81
CA PRO A 101 -33.92 -11.59 25.51
C PRO A 101 -35.34 -11.72 26.10
N LEU A 102 -36.12 -12.68 25.59
CA LEU A 102 -37.46 -13.00 26.07
C LEU A 102 -37.41 -14.25 26.96
N PRO A 103 -37.91 -14.18 28.21
CA PRO A 103 -37.81 -15.27 29.19
C PRO A 103 -38.55 -16.56 28.80
N LEU A 104 -39.36 -16.53 27.73
CA LEU A 104 -40.18 -17.66 27.26
C LEU A 104 -39.62 -18.33 25.97
N VAL A 105 -38.53 -17.82 25.40
CA VAL A 105 -37.97 -18.34 24.15
C VAL A 105 -36.74 -19.21 24.44
N GLN A 106 -36.68 -20.38 23.80
CA GLN A 106 -35.59 -21.34 23.93
C GLN A 106 -34.22 -20.69 23.64
N LYS A 107 -33.17 -21.16 24.33
CA LYS A 107 -31.80 -20.67 24.14
C LYS A 107 -31.40 -20.74 22.67
N MET A 108 -30.89 -19.64 22.12
CA MET A 108 -30.45 -19.60 20.72
C MET A 108 -29.02 -20.10 20.61
N LYS A 109 -28.78 -21.12 19.78
CA LYS A 109 -27.43 -21.55 19.42
C LYS A 109 -26.73 -20.44 18.65
N GLY A 110 -25.47 -20.16 18.98
CA GLY A 110 -24.63 -19.20 18.27
C GLY A 110 -24.48 -19.50 16.76
N GLU A 111 -24.59 -20.77 16.38
CA GLU A 111 -24.64 -21.21 14.97
C GLU A 111 -25.86 -20.67 14.22
N LEU A 112 -27.02 -20.60 14.88
CA LEU A 112 -28.24 -20.06 14.28
C LEU A 112 -28.10 -18.55 14.07
N ILE A 113 -27.46 -17.85 15.02
CA ILE A 113 -27.20 -16.40 14.93
C ILE A 113 -26.18 -16.10 13.82
N LEU A 114 -25.12 -16.91 13.70
CA LEU A 114 -24.14 -16.83 12.61
C LEU A 114 -24.81 -16.92 11.24
N GLN A 115 -25.76 -17.84 11.08
CA GLN A 115 -26.42 -18.08 9.80
C GLN A 115 -27.54 -17.07 9.51
N THR A 116 -28.38 -16.76 10.50
CA THR A 116 -29.58 -15.92 10.31
C THR A 116 -29.29 -14.44 10.41
N VAL A 117 -28.46 -14.04 11.37
CA VAL A 117 -28.09 -12.64 11.57
C VAL A 117 -26.90 -12.34 10.67
N LEU A 118 -25.76 -13.03 10.81
CA LEU A 118 -24.53 -12.65 10.09
C LEU A 118 -24.43 -13.16 8.64
N GLY A 119 -25.28 -14.12 8.23
CA GLY A 119 -25.22 -14.73 6.89
C GLY A 119 -23.95 -15.58 6.64
N ILE A 120 -23.26 -16.00 7.71
CA ILE A 120 -22.03 -16.78 7.65
C ILE A 120 -22.38 -18.27 7.68
N ASN A 121 -21.80 -19.05 6.76
CA ASN A 121 -22.02 -20.49 6.72
C ASN A 121 -21.22 -21.19 7.85
N PRO A 122 -21.89 -21.83 8.83
CA PRO A 122 -21.22 -22.49 9.96
C PRO A 122 -20.52 -23.81 9.56
N ALA A 123 -20.84 -24.39 8.40
CA ALA A 123 -20.24 -25.64 7.94
C ALA A 123 -18.75 -25.51 7.52
N GLN A 124 -18.30 -24.28 7.23
CA GLN A 124 -16.93 -24.02 6.83
C GLN A 124 -16.02 -23.85 8.04
N SER A 125 -14.93 -24.63 8.08
CA SER A 125 -13.93 -24.62 9.15
C SER A 125 -13.31 -23.24 9.39
N LYS A 126 -13.20 -22.83 10.67
CA LYS A 126 -12.51 -21.59 11.09
C LYS A 126 -11.06 -21.52 10.61
N TRP A 127 -10.39 -22.66 10.49
CA TRP A 127 -9.00 -22.72 10.03
C TRP A 127 -8.83 -22.36 8.55
N LEU A 128 -9.85 -22.55 7.72
CA LEU A 128 -9.81 -22.12 6.33
C LEU A 128 -9.82 -20.60 6.22
N ASP A 129 -10.61 -19.93 7.05
CA ASP A 129 -10.67 -18.46 7.07
C ASP A 129 -9.32 -17.87 7.49
N LEU A 130 -8.69 -18.44 8.54
CA LEU A 130 -7.32 -18.09 8.92
C LEU A 130 -6.30 -18.37 7.81
N GLY A 131 -6.45 -19.49 7.09
CA GLY A 131 -5.61 -19.83 5.94
C GLY A 131 -5.70 -18.81 4.81
N VAL A 132 -6.90 -18.27 4.56
CA VAL A 132 -7.10 -17.19 3.58
C VAL A 132 -6.43 -15.90 4.03
N VAL A 133 -6.54 -15.52 5.32
CA VAL A 133 -5.84 -14.34 5.86
C VAL A 133 -4.31 -14.49 5.67
N MET A 134 -3.76 -15.67 5.96
CA MET A 134 -2.34 -15.96 5.75
C MET A 134 -1.95 -15.93 4.26
N MET A 135 -2.80 -16.41 3.37
CA MET A 135 -2.57 -16.31 1.92
C MET A 135 -2.52 -14.84 1.46
N ILE A 136 -3.46 -14.01 1.94
CA ILE A 136 -3.51 -12.57 1.64
C ILE A 136 -2.24 -11.88 2.16
N LEU A 137 -1.79 -12.21 3.37
CA LEU A 137 -0.54 -11.71 3.94
C LEU A 137 0.67 -12.00 3.03
N VAL A 138 0.82 -13.26 2.61
CA VAL A 138 1.92 -13.68 1.73
C VAL A 138 1.82 -12.97 0.38
N ALA A 139 0.62 -12.86 -0.19
CA ALA A 139 0.40 -12.15 -1.44
C ALA A 139 0.83 -10.67 -1.34
N TYR A 140 0.46 -9.96 -0.27
CA TYR A 140 0.91 -8.57 -0.06
C TYR A 140 2.43 -8.46 0.09
N ARG A 141 3.07 -9.39 0.80
CA ARG A 141 4.54 -9.42 0.94
C ARG A 141 5.22 -9.63 -0.42
N LEU A 142 4.72 -10.55 -1.24
CA LEU A 142 5.24 -10.80 -2.59
C LEU A 142 5.04 -9.58 -3.50
N LEU A 143 3.88 -8.94 -3.44
CA LEU A 143 3.59 -7.71 -4.18
C LEU A 143 4.53 -6.56 -3.77
N PHE A 144 4.72 -6.35 -2.46
CA PHE A 144 5.67 -5.36 -1.94
C PHE A 144 7.08 -5.62 -2.47
N PHE A 145 7.55 -6.87 -2.39
CA PHE A 145 8.87 -7.24 -2.90
C PHE A 145 9.00 -7.03 -4.42
N ALA A 146 7.96 -7.39 -5.18
CA ALA A 146 7.93 -7.14 -6.62
C ALA A 146 8.01 -5.64 -6.93
N ILE A 147 7.19 -4.81 -6.27
CA ILE A 147 7.18 -3.35 -6.43
C ILE A 147 8.55 -2.77 -6.12
N LEU A 148 9.18 -3.18 -5.02
CA LEU A 148 10.51 -2.71 -4.63
C LEU A 148 11.54 -3.06 -5.71
N LYS A 149 11.53 -4.30 -6.23
CA LYS A 149 12.44 -4.76 -7.28
C LYS A 149 12.21 -4.04 -8.61
N PHE A 150 10.95 -3.75 -8.96
CA PHE A 150 10.62 -2.91 -10.11
C PHE A 150 11.12 -1.48 -9.91
N ARG A 151 10.92 -0.89 -8.73
CA ARG A 151 11.40 0.46 -8.41
C ARG A 151 12.91 0.58 -8.53
N GLU A 152 13.65 -0.39 -8.03
CA GLU A 152 15.11 -0.41 -8.08
C GLU A 152 15.64 -0.55 -9.52
N LYS A 153 15.03 -1.43 -10.33
CA LYS A 153 15.51 -1.69 -11.71
C LYS A 153 14.99 -0.70 -12.74
N VAL A 154 13.73 -0.30 -12.66
CA VAL A 154 13.03 0.44 -13.71
C VAL A 154 13.25 1.95 -13.57
N PHE A 155 13.32 2.48 -12.35
CA PHE A 155 13.58 3.91 -12.14
C PHE A 155 14.89 4.43 -12.74
N PRO A 156 16.06 3.76 -12.56
CA PRO A 156 17.30 4.22 -13.19
C PRO A 156 17.24 4.11 -14.71
N LEU A 157 16.57 3.07 -15.25
CA LEU A 157 16.39 2.93 -16.70
C LEU A 157 15.52 4.04 -17.28
N ILE A 158 14.40 4.35 -16.62
CA ILE A 158 13.51 5.44 -17.00
C ILE A 158 14.26 6.77 -16.92
N HIS A 159 14.97 7.04 -15.82
CA HIS A 159 15.74 8.27 -15.66
C HIS A 159 16.83 8.40 -16.73
N MET A 160 17.53 7.31 -17.06
CA MET A 160 18.50 7.27 -18.15
C MET A 160 17.84 7.59 -19.51
N LEU A 161 16.67 7.02 -19.82
CA LEU A 161 15.95 7.29 -21.06
C LEU A 161 15.46 8.74 -21.15
N TYR A 162 14.89 9.28 -20.07
CA TYR A 162 14.49 10.68 -20.01
C TYR A 162 15.69 11.62 -20.18
N THR A 163 16.79 11.36 -19.47
CA THR A 163 18.01 12.16 -19.58
C THR A 163 18.58 12.12 -20.99
N LYS A 164 18.61 10.95 -21.64
CA LYS A 164 19.05 10.80 -23.03
C LYS A 164 18.16 11.58 -24.00
N ARG A 165 16.84 11.54 -23.83
CA ARG A 165 15.91 12.32 -24.67
C ARG A 165 16.08 13.82 -24.47
N THR A 166 16.19 14.27 -23.22
CA THR A 166 16.43 15.67 -22.88
C THR A 166 17.77 16.14 -23.44
N LEU A 167 18.84 15.35 -23.30
CA LEU A 167 20.15 15.64 -23.91
C LEU A 167 20.09 15.71 -25.43
N SER A 168 19.37 14.79 -26.09
CA SER A 168 19.18 14.83 -27.56
C SER A 168 18.46 16.12 -27.99
N HIS A 169 17.42 16.54 -27.25
CA HIS A 169 16.74 17.82 -27.49
C HIS A 169 17.64 19.04 -27.24
N ILE A 170 18.48 19.01 -26.20
CA ILE A 170 19.43 20.08 -25.89
C ILE A 170 20.53 20.16 -26.96
N GLN A 171 21.09 19.03 -27.41
CA GLN A 171 22.12 18.99 -28.47
C GLN A 171 21.61 19.49 -29.82
N LYS A 172 20.31 19.38 -30.10
CA LYS A 172 19.69 19.96 -31.30
C LYS A 172 19.58 21.49 -31.23
N ARG A 173 19.77 22.12 -30.07
CA ARG A 173 19.79 23.58 -29.96
C ARG A 173 21.07 24.12 -30.62
N PRO A 174 20.97 25.17 -31.45
CA PRO A 174 22.11 25.73 -32.19
C PRO A 174 23.23 26.26 -31.26
N SER A 175 22.91 26.63 -30.01
CA SER A 175 23.89 27.07 -29.01
C SER A 175 24.77 25.96 -28.44
N PHE A 176 24.38 24.68 -28.58
CA PHE A 176 25.10 23.51 -28.08
C PHE A 176 25.67 22.63 -29.20
N ARG A 177 25.48 23.00 -30.46
CA ARG A 177 26.29 22.46 -31.56
C ARG A 177 27.73 22.76 -31.20
N ARG A 178 28.54 21.73 -30.95
CA ARG A 178 30.01 21.83 -30.86
C ARG A 178 30.43 22.68 -32.08
N MET A 179 30.77 23.94 -31.86
CA MET A 179 31.49 24.70 -32.86
C MET A 179 32.75 23.89 -33.10
N SER A 180 32.94 23.43 -34.34
CA SER A 180 34.27 23.03 -34.78
C SER A 180 35.22 24.14 -34.33
N PRO A 181 36.39 23.83 -33.74
CA PRO A 181 37.37 24.84 -33.41
C PRO A 181 37.91 25.39 -34.74
N LEU A 182 37.14 26.30 -35.35
CA LEU A 182 37.60 27.17 -36.40
C LEU A 182 38.64 28.05 -35.72
N PRO A 183 39.90 28.05 -36.16
CA PRO A 183 40.89 28.93 -35.60
C PRO A 183 40.45 30.36 -35.92
N SER A 184 39.84 31.01 -34.93
CA SER A 184 39.52 32.42 -35.02
C SER A 184 40.85 33.18 -35.10
N LYS A 185 41.16 33.65 -36.31
CA LYS A 185 42.22 34.64 -36.56
C LYS A 185 41.90 36.02 -35.95
N ARG A 186 40.87 36.16 -35.10
CA ARG A 186 40.57 37.36 -34.32
C ARG A 186 41.20 37.37 -32.92
N HIS A 187 42.33 36.69 -32.73
CA HIS A 187 43.19 37.02 -31.60
C HIS A 187 43.93 38.30 -31.97
N ASN A 188 43.35 39.45 -31.61
CA ASN A 188 44.21 40.59 -31.28
C ASN A 188 44.99 40.18 -30.05
N VAL A 189 46.31 40.14 -30.18
CA VAL A 189 47.22 40.02 -29.04
C VAL A 189 46.91 41.19 -28.12
N HIS A 190 46.32 40.91 -26.96
CA HIS A 190 46.15 41.93 -25.93
C HIS A 190 47.56 42.28 -25.43
N HIS A 191 48.11 43.39 -25.93
CA HIS A 191 49.30 43.98 -25.34
C HIS A 191 48.96 44.43 -23.91
N ALA A 192 49.81 44.08 -22.95
CA ALA A 192 49.65 44.52 -21.57
C ALA A 192 49.68 46.05 -21.52
N LEU A 193 48.81 46.67 -20.71
CA LEU A 193 48.76 48.13 -20.58
C LEU A 193 50.08 48.75 -20.11
N SER A 194 50.96 47.96 -19.49
CA SER A 194 52.34 48.35 -19.16
C SER A 194 53.24 48.57 -20.37
N SER A 195 52.88 48.09 -21.56
CA SER A 195 53.62 48.40 -22.79
C SER A 195 53.31 49.80 -23.34
N GLN A 196 52.36 50.52 -22.75
CA GLN A 196 52.00 51.90 -23.14
C GLN A 196 52.53 52.95 -22.15
N GLU A 197 53.21 52.57 -21.07
CA GLU A 197 53.70 53.49 -20.03
C GLU A 197 54.92 54.35 -20.42
N GLY A 198 55.44 54.21 -21.65
CA GLY A 198 56.62 54.94 -22.14
C GLY A 198 56.36 55.99 -23.23
N LEU A 199 55.11 56.24 -23.62
CA LEU A 199 54.74 57.14 -24.73
C LEU A 199 54.16 58.49 -24.27
N ASN A 200 54.61 59.00 -23.12
CA ASN A 200 54.39 60.40 -22.79
C ASN A 200 55.37 61.26 -23.61
N SER A 201 54.80 62.11 -24.46
CA SER A 201 55.50 63.01 -25.39
C SER A 201 56.49 63.96 -24.69
N PRO A 202 57.60 64.33 -25.35
CA PRO A 202 58.53 65.33 -24.85
C PRO A 202 57.88 66.72 -24.81
N LEU A 203 58.23 67.46 -23.75
CA LEU A 203 57.93 68.88 -23.52
C LEU A 203 58.22 69.74 -24.76
N HIS A 204 57.27 70.62 -25.08
CA HIS A 204 57.55 71.97 -25.54
C HIS A 204 56.43 72.93 -25.17
#